data_AF-A0A2T7SPX0-F1
#
_entry.id   AF-A0A2T7SPX0-F1
#
_cell.length_a   1.000
_cell.length_b   1.000
_cell.length_c   1.000
_cell.angle_alpha   90.00
_cell.angle_beta   90.00
_cell.angle_gamma   90.00
#
_symmetry.space_group_name_H-M   'P 1'
#
loop_
_entity.id
_entity.type
_entity.pdbx_description
1 polymer ?
#
loop_
_entity_poly.entity_id
_entity_poly.type
_entity_poly.pdbx_seq_one_letter_code
_entity_poly.pdbx_strand_id
1 'polypeptide(L)'
;RERPAPASAVVGASGDALDEASGCAEDRVELQSLGTGRRVRGALAVGTGAALGTAERYAVHSAIALLTLTTERSRALQAAEQRLGSAVLRMLLSGQPDHARAVAGDLYGGLLDAPFRLLVAESAESVKPTKPAKPVPDPETALPLQLLAEALEAAAARAGEAVLAVPDGEERLMVLAVDGGAVVTACEGYARREAEEAGVVIGLSAPTGPIAAAGAYKQAEQALSVARRRGRALVEHEELAAGSILPLLADDAVRAFADGMLRALYEHDAKGRGDLVASLRAWLSRHGQWDAAAADLGVHRHTLRYRMRRVEEILGRSLDDPDVRMELWLALKTTASPVPSTE
;
A
#
# COMPACT_ATOMS: atom_id res chain seq x y z
N ARG A 1 -28.42 -39.26 4.70
CA ARG A 1 -27.16 -38.46 4.65
C ARG A 1 -26.82 -38.08 6.09
N GLU A 2 -25.96 -38.85 6.73
CA GLU A 2 -25.48 -38.57 8.09
C GLU A 2 -24.75 -37.23 8.10
N ARG A 3 -25.21 -36.27 8.92
CA ARG A 3 -24.42 -35.09 9.26
C ARG A 3 -23.38 -35.56 10.29
N PRO A 4 -22.07 -35.36 10.06
CA PRO A 4 -21.08 -35.64 11.08
C PRO A 4 -21.39 -34.77 12.32
N ALA A 5 -21.39 -35.38 13.49
CA ALA A 5 -21.54 -34.67 14.76
C ALA A 5 -20.35 -33.70 14.94
N PRO A 6 -20.56 -32.53 15.60
CA PRO A 6 -19.46 -31.64 15.93
C PRO A 6 -18.39 -32.39 16.74
N ALA A 7 -17.12 -32.14 16.43
CA ALA A 7 -16.01 -32.71 17.17
C ALA A 7 -15.95 -32.04 18.55
N SER A 8 -16.00 -32.85 19.60
CA SER A 8 -15.93 -32.41 21.00
C SER A 8 -14.65 -32.97 21.62
N ALA A 9 -13.89 -32.11 22.29
CA ALA A 9 -12.72 -32.49 23.07
C ALA A 9 -12.83 -31.89 24.48
N VAL A 10 -12.51 -32.69 25.49
CA VAL A 10 -12.46 -32.26 26.88
C VAL A 10 -10.99 -32.15 27.26
N VAL A 11 -10.55 -30.96 27.65
CA VAL A 11 -9.18 -30.75 28.13
C VAL A 11 -9.26 -30.53 29.64
N GLY A 12 -8.73 -31.49 30.40
CA GLY A 12 -8.47 -31.39 31.84
C GLY A 12 -6.98 -31.66 32.07
N ALA A 13 -6.34 -30.91 32.96
CA ALA A 13 -4.94 -31.14 33.30
C ALA A 13 -4.77 -32.57 33.83
N SER A 14 -3.78 -33.29 33.30
CA SER A 14 -3.39 -34.61 33.80
C SER A 14 -2.74 -34.43 35.17
N GLY A 15 -3.53 -34.61 36.24
CA GLY A 15 -3.02 -34.89 37.58
C GLY A 15 -2.90 -36.39 37.75
N ASP A 16 -1.67 -36.89 37.88
CA ASP A 16 -1.39 -38.25 38.32
C ASP A 16 -2.20 -38.57 39.58
N ALA A 17 -2.67 -39.82 39.67
CA ALA A 17 -3.40 -40.32 40.82
C ALA A 17 -2.62 -40.03 42.12
N LEU A 18 -3.34 -39.49 43.12
CA LEU A 18 -3.11 -39.50 44.58
C LEU A 18 -3.26 -38.09 45.20
N ASP A 19 -4.49 -37.63 45.45
CA ASP A 19 -4.85 -37.02 46.75
C ASP A 19 -6.37 -36.82 46.88
N GLU A 20 -7.05 -37.66 47.67
CA GLU A 20 -8.50 -37.58 47.94
C GLU A 20 -8.88 -36.53 49.02
N ALA A 21 -8.04 -35.52 49.28
CA ALA A 21 -8.22 -34.67 50.47
C ALA A 21 -8.30 -33.14 50.24
N SER A 22 -8.31 -32.63 49.00
CA SER A 22 -8.54 -31.20 48.76
C SER A 22 -9.66 -30.97 47.74
N GLY A 23 -10.75 -30.33 48.19
CA GLY A 23 -11.92 -29.97 47.37
C GLY A 23 -11.66 -28.86 46.34
N CYS A 24 -10.58 -28.95 45.58
CA CYS A 24 -10.38 -28.15 44.39
C CYS A 24 -11.08 -28.85 43.23
N ALA A 25 -12.29 -28.41 42.92
CA ALA A 25 -12.98 -28.78 41.69
C ALA A 25 -12.08 -28.42 40.51
N GLU A 26 -11.55 -29.41 39.80
CA GLU A 26 -10.70 -29.18 38.63
C GLU A 26 -11.52 -28.45 37.55
N ASP A 27 -11.04 -27.28 37.13
CA ASP A 27 -11.64 -26.52 36.04
C ASP A 27 -11.57 -27.34 34.75
N ARG A 28 -12.74 -27.73 34.23
CA ARG A 28 -12.90 -28.53 33.02
C ARG A 28 -13.27 -27.64 31.85
N VAL A 29 -12.55 -27.75 30.74
CA VAL A 29 -12.89 -27.01 29.51
C VAL A 29 -13.35 -27.98 28.42
N GLU A 30 -14.58 -27.81 27.93
CA GLU A 30 -15.09 -28.51 26.76
C GLU A 30 -15.01 -27.61 25.52
N LEU A 31 -14.34 -28.11 24.47
CA LEU A 31 -14.22 -27.43 23.18
C LEU A 31 -15.19 -28.04 22.18
N GLN A 32 -15.98 -27.18 21.52
CA GLN A 32 -17.00 -27.56 20.56
C GLN A 32 -16.81 -26.81 19.25
N SER A 33 -16.72 -27.53 18.13
CA SER A 33 -16.58 -26.91 16.81
C SER A 33 -17.85 -26.16 16.39
N LEU A 34 -17.70 -24.91 15.95
CA LEU A 34 -18.74 -24.12 15.29
C LEU A 34 -18.60 -24.23 13.76
N GLY A 35 -19.69 -24.51 13.04
CA GLY A 35 -19.67 -24.61 11.58
C GLY A 35 -20.61 -25.68 11.00
N THR A 36 -20.79 -25.66 9.67
CA THR A 36 -21.62 -26.64 8.96
C THR A 36 -20.75 -27.69 8.23
N GLY A 37 -20.88 -28.96 8.61
CA GLY A 37 -20.27 -30.09 7.89
C GLY A 37 -18.74 -30.22 8.06
N ARG A 38 -18.00 -30.36 6.95
CA ARG A 38 -16.54 -30.70 6.91
C ARG A 38 -15.58 -29.54 7.22
N ARG A 39 -16.09 -28.34 7.53
CA ARG A 39 -15.27 -27.15 7.77
C ARG A 39 -15.56 -26.57 9.16
N VAL A 40 -14.65 -26.80 10.10
CA VAL A 40 -14.65 -26.14 11.41
C VAL A 40 -14.32 -24.65 11.20
N ARG A 41 -15.17 -23.75 11.70
CA ARG A 41 -15.11 -22.30 11.44
C ARG A 41 -14.85 -21.45 12.70
N GLY A 42 -14.85 -22.09 13.86
CA GLY A 42 -14.52 -21.54 15.15
C GLY A 42 -14.66 -22.62 16.22
N ALA A 43 -14.33 -22.30 17.46
CA ALA A 43 -14.54 -23.19 18.60
C ALA A 43 -15.24 -22.42 19.72
N LEU A 44 -16.22 -23.05 20.36
CA LEU A 44 -16.78 -22.61 21.63
C LEU A 44 -16.04 -23.36 22.75
N ALA A 45 -15.36 -22.62 23.62
CA ALA A 45 -14.78 -23.15 24.84
C ALA A 45 -15.73 -22.90 26.02
N VAL A 46 -16.14 -23.98 26.70
CA VAL A 46 -17.04 -23.92 27.86
C VAL A 46 -16.26 -24.41 29.08
N GLY A 47 -15.95 -23.50 30.00
CA GLY A 47 -15.31 -23.83 31.29
C GLY A 47 -16.36 -24.13 32.35
N THR A 48 -16.26 -25.27 33.04
CA THR A 48 -17.13 -25.65 34.15
C THR A 48 -16.35 -26.29 35.29
N GLY A 49 -16.80 -26.08 36.53
CA GLY A 49 -16.22 -26.74 37.72
C GLY A 49 -16.68 -28.19 37.92
N ALA A 50 -17.55 -28.72 37.07
CA ALA A 50 -18.02 -30.11 37.10
C ALA A 50 -18.46 -30.58 35.70
N ALA A 51 -18.68 -31.88 35.54
CA ALA A 51 -19.17 -32.45 34.27
C ALA A 51 -20.59 -31.96 33.97
N LEU A 52 -20.82 -31.52 32.72
CA LEU A 52 -22.11 -30.99 32.30
C LEU A 52 -23.24 -32.02 32.46
N GLY A 53 -24.27 -31.64 33.21
CA GLY A 53 -25.53 -32.35 33.31
C GLY A 53 -26.32 -32.30 32.00
N THR A 54 -27.44 -33.03 31.95
CA THR A 54 -28.26 -33.11 30.73
C THR A 54 -28.81 -31.75 30.30
N ALA A 55 -29.30 -30.93 31.23
CA ALA A 55 -29.83 -29.60 30.92
C ALA A 55 -28.75 -28.65 30.38
N GLU A 56 -27.55 -28.68 30.96
CA GLU A 56 -26.42 -27.83 30.55
C GLU A 56 -25.91 -28.25 29.18
N ARG A 57 -25.85 -29.56 28.90
CA ARG A 57 -25.56 -30.07 27.56
C ARG A 57 -26.57 -29.63 26.51
N TYR A 58 -27.87 -29.59 26.85
CA TYR A 58 -28.88 -29.04 25.94
C TYR A 58 -28.64 -27.55 25.67
N ALA A 59 -28.34 -26.76 26.70
CA ALA A 59 -28.03 -25.35 26.55
C ALA A 59 -26.79 -25.11 25.67
N VAL A 60 -25.71 -25.89 25.86
CA VAL A 60 -24.50 -25.82 25.02
C VAL A 60 -24.81 -26.20 23.57
N HIS A 61 -25.60 -27.25 23.31
CA HIS A 61 -26.00 -27.61 21.95
C HIS A 61 -26.86 -26.51 21.28
N SER A 62 -27.79 -25.91 22.01
CA SER A 62 -28.58 -24.78 21.52
C SER A 62 -27.69 -23.57 21.21
N ALA A 63 -26.71 -23.28 22.07
CA ALA A 63 -25.73 -22.21 21.86
C ALA A 63 -24.88 -22.47 20.61
N ILE A 64 -24.35 -23.69 20.42
CA ILE A 64 -23.59 -24.08 19.22
C ILE A 64 -24.42 -23.88 17.95
N ALA A 65 -25.69 -24.29 17.96
CA ALA A 65 -26.58 -24.16 16.81
C ALA A 65 -26.84 -22.67 16.46
N LEU A 66 -27.12 -21.84 17.47
CA LEU A 66 -27.35 -20.40 17.28
C LEU A 66 -26.07 -19.69 16.85
N LEU A 67 -24.94 -19.94 17.52
CA LEU A 67 -23.64 -19.36 17.17
C LEU A 67 -23.22 -19.76 15.76
N THR A 68 -23.37 -21.03 15.38
CA THR A 68 -23.11 -21.48 14.02
C THR A 68 -23.98 -20.74 13.01
N LEU A 69 -25.28 -20.59 13.28
CA LEU A 69 -26.21 -19.87 12.40
C LEU A 69 -25.85 -18.38 12.28
N THR A 70 -25.53 -17.72 13.40
CA THR A 70 -25.16 -16.30 13.40
C THR A 70 -23.83 -16.08 12.69
N THR A 71 -22.82 -16.93 12.91
CA THR A 71 -21.52 -16.81 12.25
C THR A 71 -21.62 -17.05 10.74
N GLU A 72 -22.42 -18.03 10.29
CA GLU A 72 -22.67 -18.26 8.87
C GLU A 72 -23.46 -17.11 8.22
N ARG A 73 -24.48 -16.56 8.90
CA ARG A 73 -25.24 -15.39 8.42
C ARG A 73 -24.35 -14.15 8.30
N SER A 74 -23.50 -13.89 9.29
CA SER A 74 -22.55 -12.78 9.29
C SER A 74 -21.54 -12.90 8.15
N ARG A 75 -21.03 -14.11 7.87
CA ARG A 75 -20.10 -14.32 6.74
C ARG A 75 -20.75 -14.21 5.38
N ALA A 76 -21.95 -14.76 5.19
CA ALA A 76 -22.67 -14.64 3.93
C ALA A 76 -23.00 -13.17 3.61
N LEU A 77 -23.33 -12.40 4.65
CA LEU A 77 -23.54 -10.96 4.57
C LEU A 77 -22.23 -10.24 4.22
N GLN A 78 -21.14 -10.47 4.96
CA GLN A 78 -19.83 -9.85 4.71
C GLN A 78 -19.31 -10.16 3.29
N ALA A 79 -19.49 -11.40 2.82
CA ALA A 79 -19.13 -11.78 1.45
C ALA A 79 -20.06 -11.12 0.40
N ALA A 80 -21.32 -10.84 0.73
CA ALA A 80 -22.19 -10.05 -0.14
C ALA A 80 -21.78 -8.57 -0.17
N GLU A 81 -21.46 -7.99 0.98
CA GLU A 81 -20.97 -6.61 1.14
C GLU A 81 -19.65 -6.41 0.38
N GLN A 82 -18.71 -7.34 0.49
CA GLN A 82 -17.45 -7.30 -0.27
C GLN A 82 -17.69 -7.38 -1.79
N ARG A 83 -18.64 -8.22 -2.24
CA ARG A 83 -19.00 -8.30 -3.67
C ARG A 83 -19.68 -7.03 -4.16
N LEU A 84 -20.55 -6.42 -3.34
CA LEU A 84 -21.17 -5.13 -3.62
C LEU A 84 -20.13 -4.02 -3.71
N GLY A 85 -19.24 -3.93 -2.72
CA GLY A 85 -18.14 -2.98 -2.70
C GLY A 85 -17.22 -3.13 -3.91
N SER A 86 -16.86 -4.36 -4.27
CA SER A 86 -16.10 -4.67 -5.49
C SER A 86 -16.83 -4.20 -6.76
N ALA A 87 -18.15 -4.38 -6.83
CA ALA A 87 -18.94 -3.95 -7.99
C ALA A 87 -19.01 -2.42 -8.08
N VAL A 88 -19.25 -1.73 -6.96
CA VAL A 88 -19.24 -0.26 -6.86
C VAL A 88 -17.90 0.29 -7.32
N LEU A 89 -16.79 -0.26 -6.80
CA LEU A 89 -15.45 0.15 -7.20
C LEU A 89 -15.23 -0.02 -8.71
N ARG A 90 -15.55 -1.20 -9.26
CA ARG A 90 -15.41 -1.44 -10.71
C ARG A 90 -16.24 -0.48 -11.56
N MET A 91 -17.47 -0.16 -11.16
CA MET A 91 -18.32 0.83 -11.83
C MET A 91 -17.67 2.22 -11.81
N LEU A 92 -17.16 2.66 -10.66
CA LEU A 92 -16.44 3.93 -10.53
C LEU A 92 -15.21 3.98 -11.45
N LEU A 93 -14.38 2.93 -11.43
CA LEU A 93 -13.19 2.84 -12.28
C LEU A 93 -13.53 2.74 -13.78
N SER A 94 -14.75 2.29 -14.11
CA SER A 94 -15.27 2.23 -15.48
C SER A 94 -15.98 3.52 -15.92
N GLY A 95 -15.95 4.58 -15.09
CA GLY A 95 -16.58 5.87 -15.40
C GLY A 95 -18.11 5.84 -15.32
N GLN A 96 -18.69 4.98 -14.48
CA GLN A 96 -20.13 4.85 -14.28
C GLN A 96 -20.55 5.28 -12.86
N PRO A 97 -20.35 6.56 -12.47
CA PRO A 97 -20.58 7.03 -11.10
C PRO A 97 -22.05 6.96 -10.68
N ASP A 98 -23.00 7.19 -11.59
CA ASP A 98 -24.43 7.13 -11.28
C ASP A 98 -24.89 5.70 -10.96
N HIS A 99 -24.40 4.72 -11.72
CA HIS A 99 -24.66 3.30 -11.44
C HIS A 99 -23.99 2.86 -10.14
N ALA A 100 -22.76 3.31 -9.91
CA ALA A 100 -22.06 3.06 -8.65
C ALA A 100 -22.85 3.63 -7.46
N ARG A 101 -23.36 4.86 -7.57
CA ARG A 101 -24.16 5.51 -6.52
C ARG A 101 -25.48 4.79 -6.25
N ALA A 102 -26.15 4.32 -7.31
CA ALA A 102 -27.39 3.56 -7.19
C ALA A 102 -27.17 2.20 -6.49
N VAL A 103 -26.08 1.49 -6.81
CA VAL A 103 -25.73 0.21 -6.18
C VAL A 103 -25.18 0.39 -4.75
N ALA A 104 -24.43 1.46 -4.51
CA ALA A 104 -23.89 1.79 -3.20
C ALA A 104 -24.97 1.99 -2.12
N GLY A 105 -26.15 2.48 -2.53
CA GLY A 105 -27.28 2.72 -1.63
C GLY A 105 -26.89 3.57 -0.42
N ASP A 106 -27.40 3.22 0.75
CA ASP A 106 -27.05 3.89 2.01
C ASP A 106 -25.72 3.37 2.60
N LEU A 107 -25.26 2.19 2.17
CA LEU A 107 -24.07 1.54 2.72
C LEU A 107 -22.80 2.33 2.40
N TYR A 108 -22.67 2.80 1.16
CA TYR A 108 -21.53 3.64 0.72
C TYR A 108 -21.96 4.99 0.15
N GLY A 109 -23.26 5.33 0.19
CA GLY A 109 -23.79 6.56 -0.41
C GLY A 109 -23.10 7.83 0.10
N GLY A 110 -22.96 7.96 1.42
CA GLY A 110 -22.30 9.11 2.03
C GLY A 110 -20.83 9.29 1.60
N LEU A 111 -20.12 8.19 1.30
CA LEU A 111 -18.75 8.22 0.78
C LEU A 111 -18.69 8.77 -0.66
N LEU A 112 -19.74 8.56 -1.46
CA LEU A 112 -19.82 8.99 -2.85
C LEU A 112 -20.45 10.38 -3.02
N ASP A 113 -21.07 10.92 -1.98
CA ASP A 113 -21.70 12.25 -1.97
C ASP A 113 -20.73 13.38 -1.57
N ALA A 114 -19.49 13.02 -1.18
CA ALA A 114 -18.43 13.95 -0.78
C ALA A 114 -17.10 13.63 -1.50
N PRO A 115 -16.12 14.54 -1.48
CA PRO A 115 -14.78 14.23 -1.92
C PRO A 115 -14.18 13.07 -1.12
N PHE A 116 -13.59 12.12 -1.83
CA PHE A 116 -12.89 10.97 -1.27
C PHE A 116 -11.47 10.89 -1.81
N ARG A 117 -10.62 10.14 -1.10
CA ARG A 117 -9.29 9.73 -1.56
C ARG A 117 -9.30 8.24 -1.86
N LEU A 118 -8.54 7.85 -2.89
CA LEU A 118 -8.30 6.45 -3.21
C LEU A 118 -6.92 6.04 -2.71
N LEU A 119 -6.89 4.97 -1.91
CA LEU A 119 -5.69 4.34 -1.40
C LEU A 119 -5.46 3.05 -2.18
N VAL A 120 -4.22 2.80 -2.57
CA VAL A 120 -3.77 1.49 -3.05
C VAL A 120 -2.59 1.06 -2.20
N ALA A 121 -2.72 -0.10 -1.56
CA ALA A 121 -1.69 -0.70 -0.74
C ALA A 121 -1.26 -2.06 -1.32
N GLU A 122 0.03 -2.36 -1.24
CA GLU A 122 0.58 -3.68 -1.59
C GLU A 122 1.57 -4.17 -0.54
N SER A 123 1.71 -5.49 -0.46
CA SER A 123 2.76 -6.14 0.32
C SER A 123 4.10 -6.09 -0.43
N ALA A 124 5.17 -5.71 0.25
CA ALA A 124 6.51 -5.52 -0.29
C ALA A 124 7.22 -6.85 -0.63
N GLU A 125 6.69 -7.99 -0.22
CA GLU A 125 7.26 -9.31 -0.54
C GLU A 125 7.16 -9.71 -2.02
N SER A 126 6.40 -8.97 -2.85
CA SER A 126 6.31 -9.18 -4.31
C SER A 126 7.60 -8.73 -5.07
N VAL A 127 8.64 -8.25 -4.38
CA VAL A 127 9.94 -7.88 -4.97
C VAL A 127 10.96 -8.99 -4.72
N LYS A 128 11.58 -9.51 -5.80
CA LYS A 128 12.71 -10.47 -5.74
C LYS A 128 13.68 -10.11 -4.60
N PRO A 129 13.93 -11.03 -3.65
CA PRO A 129 14.72 -10.70 -2.47
C PRO A 129 16.22 -10.69 -2.81
N THR A 130 16.91 -9.57 -2.56
CA THR A 130 18.38 -9.46 -2.53
C THR A 130 18.99 -9.80 -1.16
N LYS A 131 18.22 -10.43 -0.27
CA LYS A 131 18.73 -11.05 0.97
C LYS A 131 18.06 -12.40 1.19
N PRO A 132 18.76 -13.42 1.72
CA PRO A 132 18.18 -14.74 1.93
C PRO A 132 17.04 -14.65 2.95
N ALA A 133 15.89 -15.20 2.55
CA ALA A 133 14.65 -15.23 3.29
C ALA A 133 14.80 -15.94 4.65
N LYS A 134 14.18 -15.38 5.69
CA LYS A 134 13.73 -16.19 6.84
C LYS A 134 12.55 -17.05 6.38
N PRO A 135 12.34 -18.24 6.98
CA PRO A 135 11.40 -19.22 6.46
C PRO A 135 9.95 -18.74 6.58
N VAL A 136 9.15 -19.14 5.59
CA VAL A 136 7.68 -19.20 5.50
C VAL A 136 6.95 -18.75 6.79
N PRO A 137 6.12 -17.69 6.75
CA PRO A 137 5.33 -17.31 7.91
C PRO A 137 4.30 -18.40 8.23
N ASP A 138 4.17 -18.71 9.52
CA ASP A 138 3.14 -19.60 10.03
C ASP A 138 1.74 -19.14 9.57
N PRO A 139 0.81 -20.08 9.29
CA PRO A 139 -0.57 -19.78 8.85
C PRO A 139 -1.44 -19.04 9.90
N GLU A 140 -0.87 -18.69 11.05
CA GLU A 140 -1.50 -17.92 12.14
C GLU A 140 -1.11 -16.43 12.15
N THR A 141 -0.18 -16.01 11.29
CA THR A 141 0.20 -14.58 11.17
C THR A 141 -0.76 -13.90 10.19
N ALA A 142 -1.62 -13.00 10.68
CA ALA A 142 -2.53 -12.24 9.82
C ALA A 142 -1.76 -11.51 8.71
N LEU A 143 -2.26 -11.59 7.47
CA LEU A 143 -1.62 -10.95 6.31
C LEU A 143 -1.51 -9.43 6.56
N PRO A 144 -0.37 -8.77 6.25
CA PRO A 144 -0.16 -7.35 6.53
C PRO A 144 -1.26 -6.42 6.00
N LEU A 145 -1.79 -6.72 4.81
CA LEU A 145 -2.88 -5.95 4.21
C LEU A 145 -4.23 -6.15 4.91
N GLN A 146 -4.45 -7.31 5.52
CA GLN A 146 -5.64 -7.56 6.31
C GLN A 146 -5.61 -6.74 7.60
N LEU A 147 -4.46 -6.67 8.28
CA LEU A 147 -4.28 -5.81 9.46
C LEU A 147 -4.49 -4.34 9.13
N LEU A 148 -3.99 -3.87 7.98
CA LEU A 148 -4.27 -2.53 7.48
C LEU A 148 -5.78 -2.33 7.27
N ALA A 149 -6.45 -3.23 6.57
CA ALA A 149 -7.90 -3.12 6.32
C ALA A 149 -8.69 -3.06 7.64
N GLU A 150 -8.39 -3.93 8.60
CA GLU A 150 -9.02 -3.96 9.92
C GLU A 150 -8.77 -2.66 10.70
N ALA A 151 -7.55 -2.10 10.66
CA ALA A 151 -7.23 -0.84 11.31
C ALA A 151 -8.01 0.34 10.72
N LEU A 152 -8.15 0.38 9.39
CA LEU A 152 -8.90 1.41 8.66
C LEU A 152 -10.40 1.30 8.91
N GLU A 153 -10.97 0.10 8.84
CA GLU A 153 -12.38 -0.16 9.13
C GLU A 153 -12.72 0.17 10.60
N ALA A 154 -11.83 -0.17 11.54
CA ALA A 154 -12.01 0.17 12.94
C ALA A 154 -11.95 1.70 13.17
N ALA A 155 -11.12 2.43 12.42
CA ALA A 155 -11.09 3.89 12.48
C ALA A 155 -12.38 4.50 11.92
N ALA A 156 -12.86 4.01 10.78
CA ALA A 156 -14.12 4.43 10.18
C ALA A 156 -15.30 4.21 11.15
N ALA A 157 -15.38 3.02 11.74
CA ALA A 157 -16.44 2.66 12.68
C ALA A 157 -16.47 3.55 13.92
N ARG A 158 -15.30 3.91 14.47
CA ARG A 158 -15.20 4.83 15.62
C ARG A 158 -15.63 6.25 15.29
N ALA A 159 -15.36 6.71 14.07
CA ALA A 159 -15.72 8.04 13.60
C ALA A 159 -17.14 8.14 13.03
N GLY A 160 -17.80 6.99 12.78
CA GLY A 160 -19.08 6.95 12.05
C GLY A 160 -18.91 7.31 10.57
N GLU A 161 -17.73 7.09 10.00
CA GLU A 161 -17.42 7.37 8.60
C GLU A 161 -17.66 6.15 7.72
N ALA A 162 -18.07 6.38 6.48
CA ALA A 162 -18.15 5.33 5.47
C ALA A 162 -16.75 5.06 4.88
N VAL A 163 -16.41 3.78 4.73
CA VAL A 163 -15.18 3.32 4.08
C VAL A 163 -15.53 2.16 3.17
N LEU A 164 -14.87 2.09 2.02
CA LEU A 164 -14.98 0.96 1.10
C LEU A 164 -13.59 0.34 0.93
N ALA A 165 -13.38 -0.81 1.56
CA ALA A 165 -12.17 -1.62 1.40
C ALA A 165 -12.44 -2.80 0.46
N VAL A 166 -11.65 -2.91 -0.61
CA VAL A 166 -11.76 -3.96 -1.62
C VAL A 166 -10.40 -4.63 -1.78
N PRO A 167 -10.21 -5.86 -1.26
CA PRO A 167 -9.02 -6.64 -1.54
C PRO A 167 -9.03 -7.10 -3.01
N ASP A 168 -7.86 -7.10 -3.63
CA ASP A 168 -7.61 -7.63 -4.97
C ASP A 168 -6.52 -8.70 -4.89
N GLY A 169 -6.96 -9.94 -4.73
CA GLY A 169 -6.07 -11.05 -4.39
C GLY A 169 -5.52 -10.93 -2.96
N GLU A 170 -4.34 -11.52 -2.74
CA GLU A 170 -3.65 -11.53 -1.43
C GLU A 170 -2.62 -10.39 -1.30
N GLU A 171 -2.24 -9.77 -2.42
CA GLU A 171 -1.11 -8.84 -2.48
C GLU A 171 -1.52 -7.37 -2.62
N ARG A 172 -2.80 -7.07 -2.86
CA ARG A 172 -3.26 -5.70 -3.11
C ARG A 172 -4.56 -5.38 -2.39
N LEU A 173 -4.65 -4.17 -1.86
CA LEU A 173 -5.84 -3.62 -1.21
C LEU A 173 -6.14 -2.24 -1.79
N MET A 174 -7.39 -2.02 -2.18
CA MET A 174 -7.90 -0.71 -2.59
C MET A 174 -8.87 -0.19 -1.53
N VAL A 175 -8.72 1.07 -1.10
CA VAL A 175 -9.62 1.69 -0.12
C VAL A 175 -10.11 3.03 -0.64
N LEU A 176 -11.41 3.27 -0.60
CA LEU A 176 -11.99 4.61 -0.74
C LEU A 176 -12.33 5.13 0.66
N ALA A 177 -11.82 6.31 0.97
CA ALA A 177 -11.97 6.96 2.26
C ALA A 177 -12.39 8.42 2.07
N VAL A 178 -13.21 8.94 2.99
CA VAL A 178 -13.59 10.36 2.99
C VAL A 178 -12.34 11.22 3.10
N ASP A 179 -12.25 12.27 2.29
CA ASP A 179 -11.13 13.20 2.35
C ASP A 179 -11.07 13.91 3.71
N GLY A 180 -9.88 13.98 4.31
CA GLY A 180 -9.68 14.50 5.66
C GLY A 180 -10.35 13.70 6.79
N GLY A 181 -10.89 12.51 6.48
CA GLY A 181 -11.54 11.65 7.46
C GLY A 181 -10.58 10.84 8.32
N ALA A 182 -11.12 10.23 9.38
CA ALA A 182 -10.41 9.37 10.32
C ALA A 182 -9.67 8.21 9.65
N VAL A 183 -10.19 7.70 8.53
CA VAL A 183 -9.54 6.61 7.77
C VAL A 183 -8.22 7.07 7.14
N VAL A 184 -8.18 8.26 6.55
CA VAL A 184 -6.95 8.82 5.95
C VAL A 184 -5.92 9.06 7.06
N THR A 185 -6.34 9.65 8.18
CA THR A 185 -5.47 9.85 9.36
C THR A 185 -4.96 8.52 9.93
N ALA A 186 -5.80 7.48 9.99
CA ALA A 186 -5.39 6.16 10.44
C ALA A 186 -4.37 5.53 9.48
N CYS A 187 -4.54 5.70 8.18
CA CYS A 187 -3.58 5.24 7.17
C CYS A 187 -2.21 5.91 7.35
N GLU A 188 -2.17 7.24 7.49
CA GLU A 188 -0.93 7.98 7.76
C GLU A 188 -0.27 7.52 9.08
N GLY A 189 -1.09 7.29 10.11
CA GLY A 189 -0.63 6.80 11.41
C GLY A 189 -0.09 5.36 11.35
N TYR A 190 -0.67 4.50 10.53
CA TYR A 190 -0.18 3.14 10.26
C TYR A 190 1.12 3.18 9.47
N ALA A 191 1.17 4.01 8.42
CA ALA A 191 2.35 4.19 7.58
C ALA A 191 3.58 4.62 8.39
N ARG A 192 3.40 5.50 9.39
CA ARG A 192 4.48 5.99 10.25
C ARG A 192 4.97 4.99 11.30
N ARG A 193 4.08 4.11 11.79
CA ARG A 193 4.37 3.26 12.96
C ARG A 193 4.69 1.81 12.60
N GLU A 194 4.01 1.27 11.59
CA GLU A 194 3.89 -0.18 11.43
C GLU A 194 4.15 -0.64 9.98
N ALA A 195 3.94 0.22 8.98
CA ALA A 195 4.04 -0.20 7.59
C ALA A 195 5.44 -0.60 7.12
N GLU A 196 6.52 0.02 7.64
CA GLU A 196 7.89 -0.39 7.30
C GLU A 196 8.23 -1.77 7.86
N GLU A 197 7.82 -2.06 9.09
CA GLU A 197 8.03 -3.36 9.73
C GLU A 197 7.14 -4.46 9.13
N ALA A 198 5.90 -4.10 8.77
CA ALA A 198 4.93 -4.99 8.14
C ALA A 198 5.15 -5.17 6.63
N GLY A 199 6.10 -4.44 6.03
CA GLY A 199 6.37 -4.48 4.60
C GLY A 199 5.18 -4.02 3.76
N VAL A 200 4.40 -3.03 4.19
CA VAL A 200 3.27 -2.49 3.42
C VAL A 200 3.66 -1.17 2.78
N VAL A 201 3.38 -1.02 1.49
CA VAL A 201 3.60 0.24 0.77
C VAL A 201 2.26 0.77 0.27
N ILE A 202 2.03 2.08 0.44
CA ILE A 202 0.75 2.72 0.20
C ILE A 202 0.94 3.93 -0.72
N GLY A 203 0.06 4.07 -1.71
CA GLY A 203 -0.11 5.27 -2.51
C GLY A 203 -1.48 5.89 -2.29
N LEU A 204 -1.52 7.20 -2.11
CA LEU A 204 -2.75 7.97 -1.89
C LEU A 204 -3.00 8.92 -3.07
N SER A 205 -4.23 8.96 -3.59
CA SER A 205 -4.63 9.96 -4.59
C SER A 205 -4.81 11.34 -3.99
N ALA A 206 -4.95 12.37 -4.85
CA ALA A 206 -5.51 13.64 -4.41
C ALA A 206 -7.02 13.49 -4.09
N PRO A 207 -7.64 14.42 -3.35
CA PRO A 207 -9.08 14.45 -3.13
C PRO A 207 -9.84 14.52 -4.45
N THR A 208 -10.85 13.67 -4.62
CA THR A 208 -11.63 13.60 -5.87
C THR A 208 -13.09 13.28 -5.62
N GLY A 209 -13.93 13.46 -6.64
CA GLY A 209 -15.31 12.97 -6.65
C GLY A 209 -15.49 11.70 -7.50
N PRO A 210 -16.68 11.07 -7.46
CA PRO A 210 -16.97 9.80 -8.15
C PRO A 210 -16.64 9.80 -9.65
N ILE A 211 -16.87 10.92 -10.34
CA ILE A 211 -16.62 11.06 -11.79
C ILE A 211 -15.15 10.84 -12.13
N ALA A 212 -14.24 11.26 -11.25
CA ALA A 212 -12.80 11.20 -11.47
C ALA A 212 -12.12 10.03 -10.73
N ALA A 213 -12.89 9.03 -10.28
CA ALA A 213 -12.38 7.86 -9.57
C ALA A 213 -11.31 7.08 -10.35
N ALA A 214 -11.50 6.90 -11.66
CA ALA A 214 -10.50 6.25 -12.52
C ALA A 214 -9.18 7.04 -12.59
N GLY A 215 -9.26 8.37 -12.54
CA GLY A 215 -8.10 9.25 -12.44
C GLY A 215 -7.39 9.10 -11.10
N ALA A 216 -8.15 9.12 -9.99
CA ALA A 216 -7.63 8.92 -8.64
C ALA A 216 -6.95 7.55 -8.47
N TYR A 217 -7.45 6.50 -9.11
CA TYR A 217 -6.78 5.21 -9.15
C TYR A 217 -5.40 5.27 -9.80
N LYS A 218 -5.29 5.90 -10.97
CA LYS A 218 -3.98 6.11 -11.61
C LYS A 218 -3.05 6.96 -10.74
N GLN A 219 -3.58 7.98 -10.07
CA GLN A 219 -2.80 8.81 -9.15
C GLN A 219 -2.26 8.01 -7.95
N ALA A 220 -3.09 7.19 -7.33
CA ALA A 220 -2.72 6.33 -6.22
C ALA A 220 -1.69 5.26 -6.65
N GLU A 221 -1.85 4.63 -7.83
CA GLU A 221 -0.86 3.71 -8.38
C GLU A 221 0.49 4.39 -8.65
N GLN A 222 0.48 5.62 -9.18
CA GLN A 222 1.70 6.40 -9.38
C GLN A 222 2.38 6.71 -8.04
N ALA A 223 1.62 7.15 -7.05
CA ALA A 223 2.13 7.45 -5.71
C ALA A 223 2.71 6.19 -5.05
N LEU A 224 2.01 5.05 -5.17
CA LEU A 224 2.47 3.74 -4.70
C LEU A 224 3.79 3.32 -5.38
N SER A 225 3.91 3.51 -6.69
CA SER A 225 5.13 3.22 -7.43
C SER A 225 6.30 4.10 -6.96
N VAL A 226 6.05 5.37 -6.65
CA VAL A 226 7.07 6.29 -6.11
C VAL A 226 7.44 5.91 -4.67
N ALA A 227 6.46 5.53 -3.84
CA ALA A 227 6.67 5.06 -2.47
C ALA A 227 7.62 3.85 -2.46
N ARG A 228 7.37 2.86 -3.33
CA ARG A 228 8.27 1.70 -3.52
C ARG A 228 9.68 2.11 -3.91
N ARG A 229 9.81 2.92 -4.96
CA ARG A 229 11.11 3.34 -5.50
C ARG A 229 11.93 4.17 -4.51
N ARG A 230 11.27 4.87 -3.59
CA ARG A 230 11.93 5.69 -2.55
C ARG A 230 12.09 4.97 -1.21
N GLY A 231 11.57 3.75 -1.07
CA GLY A 231 11.55 3.03 0.20
C GLY A 231 10.75 3.77 1.28
N ARG A 232 9.68 4.50 0.90
CA ARG A 232 8.75 5.14 1.84
C ARG A 232 7.51 4.27 1.99
N ALA A 233 6.99 4.17 3.20
CA ALA A 233 5.74 3.45 3.47
C ALA A 233 4.50 4.09 2.79
N LEU A 234 4.46 5.42 2.72
CA LEU A 234 3.35 6.17 2.14
C LEU A 234 3.86 7.36 1.31
N VAL A 235 3.27 7.54 0.13
CA VAL A 235 3.40 8.76 -0.68
C VAL A 235 2.02 9.20 -1.13
N GLU A 236 1.76 10.50 -1.06
CA GLU A 236 0.56 11.12 -1.60
C GLU A 236 0.82 11.67 -3.00
N HIS A 237 -0.16 11.59 -3.88
CA HIS A 237 -0.06 12.13 -5.22
C HIS A 237 0.13 13.66 -5.23
N GLU A 238 -0.42 14.38 -4.24
CA GLU A 238 -0.21 15.81 -4.10
C GLU A 238 1.28 16.17 -3.90
N GLU A 239 2.06 15.32 -3.23
CA GLU A 239 3.52 15.48 -3.14
C GLU A 239 4.22 15.36 -4.50
N LEU A 240 3.62 14.65 -5.47
CA LEU A 240 4.13 14.51 -6.84
C LEU A 240 3.80 15.75 -7.68
N ALA A 241 2.57 16.26 -7.54
CA ALA A 241 2.10 17.45 -8.24
C ALA A 241 2.84 18.72 -7.82
N ALA A 242 3.30 18.79 -6.56
CA ALA A 242 3.96 19.96 -5.99
C ALA A 242 5.42 20.18 -6.42
N GLY A 243 6.05 19.30 -7.22
CA GLY A 243 7.49 19.46 -7.45
C GLY A 243 8.14 18.96 -8.72
N SER A 244 7.65 17.93 -9.42
CA SER A 244 8.34 17.46 -10.64
C SER A 244 7.63 16.31 -11.35
N ILE A 245 7.70 16.25 -12.69
CA ILE A 245 7.32 15.06 -13.51
C ILE A 245 8.36 13.93 -13.37
N LEU A 246 9.58 14.22 -12.90
CA LEU A 246 10.69 13.27 -12.81
C LEU A 246 10.38 11.96 -12.04
N PRO A 247 9.63 11.97 -10.91
CA PRO A 247 9.27 10.74 -10.20
C PRO A 247 8.39 9.80 -11.04
N LEU A 248 7.57 10.36 -11.93
CA LEU A 248 6.72 9.60 -12.84
C LEU A 248 7.54 8.96 -13.98
N LEU A 249 8.68 9.57 -14.34
CA LEU A 249 9.56 9.10 -15.42
C LEU A 249 10.70 8.19 -14.93
N ALA A 250 11.07 8.21 -13.65
CA ALA A 250 12.26 7.51 -13.15
C ALA A 250 12.06 5.98 -12.94
N ASP A 251 11.66 5.25 -13.98
CA ASP A 251 11.82 3.78 -14.02
C ASP A 251 13.29 3.42 -14.30
N ASP A 252 13.71 2.19 -13.99
CA ASP A 252 15.09 1.73 -14.20
C ASP A 252 15.53 1.85 -15.66
N ALA A 253 14.59 1.68 -16.60
CA ALA A 253 14.82 1.90 -18.02
C ALA A 253 15.17 3.36 -18.35
N VAL A 254 14.50 4.32 -17.71
CA VAL A 254 14.74 5.76 -17.95
C VAL A 254 16.02 6.22 -17.27
N ARG A 255 16.36 5.66 -16.10
CA ARG A 255 17.68 5.90 -15.47
C ARG A 255 18.80 5.34 -16.35
N ALA A 256 18.69 4.10 -16.80
CA ALA A 256 19.70 3.48 -17.67
C ALA A 256 19.86 4.24 -19.00
N PHE A 257 18.76 4.75 -19.57
CA PHE A 257 18.80 5.61 -20.74
C PHE A 257 19.49 6.96 -20.47
N ALA A 258 19.14 7.62 -19.36
CA ALA A 258 19.74 8.89 -18.95
C ALA A 258 21.25 8.75 -18.63
N ASP A 259 21.63 7.69 -17.92
CA ASP A 259 23.01 7.33 -17.65
C ASP A 259 23.75 7.06 -18.96
N GLY A 260 23.15 6.30 -19.88
CA GLY A 260 23.69 6.04 -21.21
C GLY A 260 23.96 7.33 -22.01
N MET A 261 23.04 8.29 -21.93
CA MET A 261 23.15 9.59 -22.62
C MET A 261 24.26 10.47 -22.04
N LEU A 262 24.43 10.50 -20.71
CA LEU A 262 25.38 11.38 -20.05
C LEU A 262 26.76 10.74 -19.80
N ARG A 263 26.88 9.41 -19.95
CA ARG A 263 28.11 8.64 -19.66
C ARG A 263 29.35 9.20 -20.33
N ALA A 264 29.28 9.56 -21.61
CA ALA A 264 30.43 10.09 -22.34
C ALA A 264 30.92 11.44 -21.76
N LEU A 265 30.00 12.26 -21.23
CA LEU A 265 30.35 13.50 -20.54
C LEU A 265 30.97 13.23 -19.17
N TYR A 266 30.40 12.30 -18.40
CA TYR A 266 30.96 11.90 -17.10
C TYR A 266 32.37 11.32 -17.25
N GLU A 267 32.59 10.45 -18.23
CA GLU A 267 33.92 9.88 -18.53
C GLU A 267 34.93 10.95 -18.98
N HIS A 268 34.48 11.96 -19.72
CA HIS A 268 35.33 13.07 -20.13
C HIS A 268 35.70 13.96 -18.93
N ASP A 269 34.72 14.32 -18.10
CA ASP A 269 34.94 15.12 -16.90
C ASP A 269 35.86 14.41 -15.90
N ALA A 270 35.76 13.08 -15.77
CA ALA A 270 36.65 12.27 -14.92
C ALA A 270 38.13 12.24 -15.39
N LYS A 271 38.39 12.49 -16.68
CA LYS A 271 39.75 12.43 -17.28
C LYS A 271 40.42 13.80 -17.44
N GLY A 272 39.69 14.90 -17.23
CA GLY A 272 40.15 16.26 -17.53
C GLY A 272 39.81 17.28 -16.44
N ARG A 273 39.77 18.57 -16.80
CA ARG A 273 39.34 19.66 -15.90
C ARG A 273 37.80 19.79 -15.76
N GLY A 274 37.08 18.68 -15.86
CA GLY A 274 35.92 18.33 -15.02
C GLY A 274 34.66 19.20 -14.94
N ASP A 275 34.29 20.02 -15.92
CA ASP A 275 33.14 20.94 -15.76
C ASP A 275 32.05 20.85 -16.84
N LEU A 276 32.07 19.90 -17.77
CA LEU A 276 31.10 19.87 -18.86
C LEU A 276 29.68 19.59 -18.36
N VAL A 277 29.50 18.61 -17.48
CA VAL A 277 28.19 18.27 -16.90
C VAL A 277 27.66 19.44 -16.06
N ALA A 278 28.51 20.05 -15.23
CA ALA A 278 28.15 21.22 -14.44
C ALA A 278 27.78 22.43 -15.33
N SER A 279 28.56 22.66 -16.40
CA SER A 279 28.32 23.76 -17.33
C SER A 279 27.04 23.57 -18.14
N LEU A 280 26.74 22.34 -18.56
CA LEU A 280 25.51 22.00 -19.26
C LEU A 280 24.29 22.20 -18.35
N ARG A 281 24.38 21.76 -17.09
CA ARG A 281 23.34 21.96 -16.08
C ARG A 281 23.05 23.43 -15.85
N ALA A 282 24.08 24.26 -15.66
CA ALA A 282 23.91 25.70 -15.44
C ALA A 282 23.31 26.40 -16.67
N TRP A 283 23.78 26.06 -17.87
CA TRP A 283 23.26 26.63 -19.12
C TRP A 283 21.79 26.28 -19.37
N LEU A 284 21.40 25.00 -19.18
CA LEU A 284 20.00 24.58 -19.30
C LEU A 284 19.10 25.18 -18.21
N SER A 285 19.61 25.34 -16.97
CA SER A 285 18.89 25.97 -15.86
C SER A 285 18.55 27.44 -16.13
N ARG A 286 19.35 28.12 -16.97
CA ARG A 286 19.11 29.50 -17.42
C ARG A 286 18.48 29.57 -18.82
N HIS A 287 17.83 28.49 -19.28
CA HIS A 287 17.15 28.41 -20.58
C HIS A 287 18.05 28.77 -21.76
N GLY A 288 19.35 28.49 -21.66
CA GLY A 288 20.35 28.77 -22.68
C GLY A 288 20.94 30.18 -22.67
N GLN A 289 20.64 31.00 -21.65
CA GLN A 289 21.20 32.35 -21.52
C GLN A 289 22.69 32.29 -21.13
N TRP A 290 23.55 32.70 -22.06
CA TRP A 290 25.00 32.62 -21.92
C TRP A 290 25.55 33.42 -20.75
N ASP A 291 25.16 34.70 -20.62
CA ASP A 291 25.74 35.59 -19.60
C ASP A 291 25.30 35.18 -18.18
N ALA A 292 24.02 34.83 -18.00
CA ALA A 292 23.49 34.37 -16.72
C ALA A 292 24.12 33.03 -16.27
N ALA A 293 24.22 32.06 -17.18
CA ALA A 293 24.83 30.77 -16.85
C ALA A 293 26.34 30.87 -16.62
N ALA A 294 27.04 31.75 -17.35
CA ALA A 294 28.46 31.99 -17.14
C ALA A 294 28.73 32.66 -15.78
N ALA A 295 27.86 33.59 -15.37
CA ALA A 295 27.90 34.21 -14.05
C ALA A 295 27.71 33.18 -12.93
N ASP A 296 26.72 32.28 -13.04
CA ASP A 296 26.48 31.21 -12.05
C ASP A 296 27.70 30.29 -11.86
N LEU A 297 28.48 30.08 -12.93
CA LEU A 297 29.67 29.23 -12.93
C LEU A 297 30.97 29.97 -12.60
N GLY A 298 30.94 31.30 -12.48
CA GLY A 298 32.15 32.12 -12.31
C GLY A 298 33.12 32.09 -13.49
N VAL A 299 32.62 31.83 -14.72
CA VAL A 299 33.45 31.76 -15.94
C VAL A 299 33.06 32.85 -16.95
N HIS A 300 33.93 33.09 -17.94
CA HIS A 300 33.60 33.98 -19.05
C HIS A 300 32.64 33.30 -20.04
N ARG A 301 31.72 34.05 -20.64
CA ARG A 301 30.75 33.54 -21.66
C ARG A 301 31.41 32.79 -22.83
N HIS A 302 32.63 33.18 -23.21
CA HIS A 302 33.38 32.51 -24.27
C HIS A 302 33.84 31.11 -23.84
N THR A 303 34.24 30.96 -22.58
CA THR A 303 34.58 29.66 -21.99
C THR A 303 33.36 28.75 -21.93
N LEU A 304 32.21 29.27 -21.50
CA LEU A 304 30.96 28.50 -21.48
C LEU A 304 30.56 28.04 -22.89
N ARG A 305 30.67 28.91 -23.89
CA ARG A 305 30.38 28.56 -25.30
C ARG A 305 31.33 27.47 -25.82
N TYR A 306 32.62 27.54 -25.48
CA TYR A 306 33.58 26.50 -25.81
C TYR A 306 33.19 25.16 -25.16
N ARG A 307 32.83 25.16 -23.87
CA ARG A 307 32.36 23.96 -23.16
C ARG A 307 31.08 23.37 -23.79
N MET A 308 30.12 24.20 -24.20
CA MET A 308 28.89 23.72 -24.85
C MET A 308 29.16 23.13 -26.23
N ARG A 309 30.06 23.71 -27.04
CA ARG A 309 30.50 23.07 -28.29
C ARG A 309 31.15 21.72 -28.05
N ARG A 310 31.96 21.61 -26.99
CA ARG A 310 32.58 20.35 -26.61
C ARG A 310 31.55 19.30 -26.18
N VAL A 311 30.48 19.71 -25.49
CA VAL A 311 29.33 18.85 -25.18
C VAL A 311 28.67 18.35 -26.46
N GLU A 312 28.40 19.22 -27.43
CA GLU A 312 27.81 18.83 -28.73
C GLU A 312 28.70 17.83 -29.48
N GLU A 313 30.02 18.05 -29.50
CA GLU A 313 30.99 17.14 -30.11
C GLU A 313 31.00 15.75 -29.47
N ILE A 314 30.98 15.69 -28.13
CA ILE A 314 31.04 14.41 -27.39
C ILE A 314 29.73 13.63 -27.55
N LEU A 315 28.59 14.32 -27.52
CA LEU A 315 27.28 13.69 -27.62
C LEU A 315 26.86 13.41 -29.07
N GLY A 316 27.45 14.09 -30.04
CA GLY A 316 27.02 14.03 -31.45
C GLY A 316 25.63 14.62 -31.67
N ARG A 317 25.18 15.54 -30.80
CA ARG A 317 23.85 16.15 -30.82
C ARG A 317 23.98 17.67 -30.74
N SER A 318 23.14 18.38 -31.48
CA SER A 318 23.11 19.84 -31.43
C SER A 318 22.30 20.32 -30.24
N LEU A 319 22.88 21.22 -29.45
CA LEU A 319 22.19 21.95 -28.40
C LEU A 319 21.32 23.08 -28.97
N ASP A 320 21.21 23.29 -30.27
CA ASP A 320 20.21 24.22 -30.84
C ASP A 320 18.84 23.57 -31.01
N ASP A 321 18.78 22.24 -30.98
CA ASP A 321 17.54 21.47 -31.05
C ASP A 321 16.82 21.48 -29.68
N PRO A 322 15.56 21.97 -29.62
CA PRO A 322 14.79 22.00 -28.37
C PRO A 322 14.52 20.62 -27.79
N ASP A 323 14.38 19.57 -28.62
CA ASP A 323 14.15 18.21 -28.15
C ASP A 323 15.41 17.65 -27.48
N VAL A 324 16.59 17.92 -28.06
CA VAL A 324 17.88 17.58 -27.45
C VAL A 324 18.05 18.27 -26.10
N ARG A 325 17.72 19.57 -26.00
CA ARG A 325 17.78 20.30 -24.72
C ARG A 325 16.85 19.69 -23.68
N MET A 326 15.63 19.34 -24.07
CA MET A 326 14.64 18.73 -23.18
C MET A 326 15.13 17.38 -22.66
N GLU A 327 15.58 16.49 -23.55
CA GLU A 327 16.09 15.18 -23.19
C GLU A 327 17.30 15.25 -22.25
N LEU A 328 18.26 16.13 -22.56
CA LEU A 328 19.44 16.33 -21.71
C LEU A 328 19.08 16.94 -20.35
N TRP A 329 18.11 17.85 -20.32
CA TRP A 329 17.61 18.40 -19.06
C TRP A 329 16.95 17.33 -18.20
N LEU A 330 16.11 16.48 -18.80
CA LEU A 330 15.51 15.34 -18.12
C LEU A 330 16.57 14.35 -17.63
N ALA A 331 17.55 14.01 -18.46
CA ALA A 331 18.64 13.12 -18.09
C ALA A 331 19.47 13.65 -16.91
N LEU A 332 19.79 14.94 -16.88
CA LEU A 332 20.53 15.58 -15.77
C LEU A 332 19.73 15.63 -14.47
N LYS A 333 18.41 15.59 -14.58
CA LYS A 333 17.47 15.64 -13.48
C LYS A 333 17.12 14.25 -12.93
N THR A 334 17.17 13.20 -13.75
CA THR A 334 16.96 11.80 -13.34
C THR A 334 18.21 11.16 -12.71
N THR A 335 19.40 11.59 -13.13
CA THR A 335 20.71 11.08 -12.61
C THR A 335 21.22 11.82 -11.37
N ALA A 336 20.51 12.86 -10.90
CA ALA A 336 20.90 13.65 -9.74
C ALA A 336 20.38 13.05 -8.41
N SER A 337 21.11 12.06 -7.89
CA SER A 337 21.33 11.80 -6.45
C SER A 337 22.61 10.94 -6.36
N PRO A 338 23.64 11.32 -5.57
CA PRO A 338 23.54 11.93 -4.24
C PRO A 338 24.21 13.31 -4.11
N VAL A 339 23.77 14.06 -3.10
CA VAL A 339 24.54 15.15 -2.48
C VAL A 339 25.74 14.50 -1.78
N PRO A 340 27.01 14.86 -2.08
CA PRO A 340 28.10 14.54 -1.17
C PRO A 340 28.02 15.46 0.05
N SER A 341 28.10 14.83 1.22
CA SER A 341 28.08 15.43 2.55
C SER A 341 28.94 16.68 2.65
N THR A 342 28.41 17.64 3.39
CA THR A 342 29.14 18.74 4.01
C THR A 342 30.33 18.21 4.80
N GLU A 343 31.52 18.75 4.52
CA GLU A 343 32.58 18.99 5.50
C GLU A 343 33.05 20.45 5.34
#